data_AF-A0A924UH27-F1
#
_entry.id   AF-A0A924UH27-F1
#
_cell.length_a   1.000
_cell.length_b   1.000
_cell.length_c   1.000
_cell.angle_alpha   90.00
_cell.angle_beta   90.00
_cell.angle_gamma   90.00
#
_symmetry.space_group_name_H-M   'P 1'
#
loop_
_entity.id
_entity.type
_entity.pdbx_description
1 polymer ?
#
loop_
_entity_poly.entity_id
_entity_poly.type
_entity_poly.pdbx_seq_one_letter_code
_entity_poly.pdbx_strand_id
1 'polypeptide(L)' 'MKNITKDFIYALSLDQPWGHMIVHRQMNVESRRWETKRRGTIALHAAAKK' A
#
# COMPACT_ATOMS: atom_id res chain seq x y z
N MET A 1 -32.82 -1.99 -7.37
CA MET A 1 -31.68 -1.06 -7.17
C MET A 1 -30.53 -1.88 -6.59
N LYS A 2 -29.36 -1.95 -7.25
CA LYS A 2 -28.21 -2.67 -6.68
C LYS A 2 -27.58 -1.77 -5.62
N ASN A 3 -27.55 -2.23 -4.37
CA ASN A 3 -26.77 -1.58 -3.32
C ASN A 3 -25.29 -1.76 -3.66
N ILE A 4 -24.68 -0.73 -4.26
CA ILE A 4 -23.23 -0.71 -4.50
C ILE A 4 -22.59 -0.36 -3.16
N THR A 5 -22.24 -1.37 -2.37
CA THR A 5 -21.34 -1.17 -1.23
C THR A 5 -19.98 -0.79 -1.80
N LYS A 6 -19.54 0.43 -1.50
CA LYS A 6 -18.22 0.91 -1.90
C LYS A 6 -17.21 0.27 -0.96
N ASP A 7 -16.68 -0.90 -1.33
CA ASP A 7 -15.70 -1.61 -0.53
C ASP A 7 -14.39 -0.82 -0.54
N PHE A 8 -14.09 -0.14 0.57
CA PHE A 8 -12.85 0.59 0.74
C PHE A 8 -11.72 -0.39 1.09
N ILE A 9 -10.65 -0.38 0.30
CA ILE A 9 -9.41 -1.09 0.61
C ILE A 9 -8.44 -0.16 1.34
N TYR A 10 -7.74 -0.68 2.33
CA TYR A 10 -6.62 0.03 2.96
C TYR A 10 -5.49 0.24 1.97
N ALA A 11 -4.82 1.38 2.05
CA ALA A 11 -3.68 1.72 1.21
C ALA A 11 -2.48 2.17 2.04
N LEU A 12 -1.28 1.89 1.53
CA LEU A 12 -0.01 2.33 2.10
C LEU A 12 0.73 3.19 1.08
N SER A 13 1.03 4.44 1.46
CA SER A 13 1.78 5.37 0.60
C SER A 13 3.28 5.18 0.76
N LEU A 14 4.00 5.06 -0.35
CA LEU A 14 5.44 4.83 -0.42
C LEU A 14 6.07 5.83 -1.39
N ASP A 15 7.18 6.43 -0.99
CA ASP A 15 7.99 7.22 -1.91
C ASP A 15 8.64 6.32 -2.96
N GLN A 16 8.82 6.84 -4.16
CA GLN A 16 9.69 6.18 -5.13
C GLN A 16 11.17 6.29 -4.70
N PRO A 17 11.99 5.25 -4.97
CA PRO A 17 11.71 4.05 -5.77
C PRO A 17 11.09 2.86 -5.00
N TRP A 18 10.78 3.01 -3.71
CA TRP A 18 10.41 1.89 -2.84
C TRP A 18 9.12 1.19 -3.29
N GLY A 19 8.11 1.95 -3.72
CA GLY A 19 6.90 1.37 -4.30
C GLY A 19 7.18 0.45 -5.49
N HIS A 20 8.06 0.88 -6.41
CA HIS A 20 8.47 0.05 -7.54
C HIS A 20 9.21 -1.22 -7.11
N MET A 21 10.07 -1.13 -6.09
CA MET A 21 10.84 -2.29 -5.63
C MET A 21 9.97 -3.37 -5.01
N ILE A 22 8.93 -2.99 -4.26
CA ILE A 22 7.99 -3.96 -3.69
C ILE A 22 7.20 -4.67 -4.79
N VAL A 23 6.71 -3.93 -5.79
CA VAL A 23 5.87 -4.51 -6.86
C VAL A 23 6.69 -5.31 -7.88
N HIS A 24 7.89 -4.85 -8.24
CA HIS A 24 8.62 -5.39 -9.40
C HIS A 24 9.98 -6.00 -9.08
N ARG A 25 10.55 -5.77 -7.89
CA ARG A 25 11.92 -6.20 -7.54
C ARG A 25 11.99 -7.12 -6.33
N GLN A 26 10.89 -7.77 -5.97
CA GLN A 26 10.81 -8.75 -4.88
C GLN A 26 11.23 -8.20 -3.50
N MET A 27 11.12 -6.89 -3.28
CA MET A 27 11.26 -6.33 -1.93
C MET A 27 10.04 -6.73 -1.10
N ASN A 28 10.25 -7.64 -0.15
CA ASN A 28 9.18 -8.26 0.65
C ASN A 28 9.01 -7.63 2.04
N VAL A 29 9.89 -6.72 2.45
CA VAL A 29 9.84 -6.04 3.74
C VAL A 29 9.82 -4.53 3.53
N GLU A 30 8.91 -3.86 4.23
CA GLU A 30 8.85 -2.41 4.32
C GLU A 30 9.10 -1.98 5.78
N SER A 31 10.03 -1.04 5.99
CA SER A 31 10.36 -0.53 7.32
C SER A 31 9.68 0.81 7.59
N ARG A 32 9.07 0.95 8.77
CA ARG A 32 8.41 2.17 9.26
C ARG A 32 8.75 2.44 10.72
N ARG A 33 8.51 3.68 11.16
CA ARG A 33 8.65 4.10 12.57
C ARG A 33 7.44 3.71 13.44
N TRP A 34 6.44 3.06 12.85
CA TRP A 34 5.21 2.67 13.51
C TRP A 34 4.87 1.23 13.15
N GLU A 35 4.10 0.59 14.01
CA GLU A 35 3.63 -0.78 13.83
C GLU A 35 2.21 -0.81 13.27
N THR A 36 1.84 -1.90 12.59
CA THR A 36 0.46 -2.14 12.15
C THR A 36 0.00 -3.57 12.43
N LYS A 37 -1.22 -3.69 12.95
CA LYS A 37 -1.93 -4.97 13.14
C LYS A 37 -2.64 -5.45 11.87
N ARG A 38 -2.66 -4.64 10.79
CA ARG A 38 -3.32 -4.99 9.52
C ARG A 38 -2.64 -6.20 8.89
N ARG A 39 -3.45 -7.13 8.39
CA ARG A 39 -3.02 -8.31 7.64
C ARG A 39 -3.91 -8.47 6.39
N GLY A 40 -3.44 -9.21 5.41
CA GLY A 40 -4.12 -9.40 4.12
C GLY A 40 -3.81 -8.30 3.10
N THR A 41 -4.58 -8.28 2.01
CA THR A 41 -4.33 -7.39 0.87
C THR A 41 -4.55 -5.91 1.23
N ILE A 42 -3.60 -5.09 0.78
CA ILE A 42 -3.66 -3.62 0.81
C ILE A 42 -3.25 -3.08 -0.56
N ALA A 43 -3.71 -1.89 -0.90
CA ALA A 43 -3.22 -1.16 -2.05
C ALA A 43 -1.88 -0.47 -1.73
N LEU A 44 -1.01 -0.34 -2.74
CA LEU A 44 0.19 0.50 -2.65
C LEU A 44 -0.04 1.78 -3.44
N HIS A 45 0.18 2.93 -2.80
CA HIS A 45 0.12 4.24 -3.44
C HIS A 45 1.54 4.75 -3.65
N ALA A 46 1.94 4.93 -4.90
CA ALA A 46 3.21 5.53 -5.27
C ALA A 46 3.14 7.05 -5.05
N ALA A 47 3.68 7.52 -3.93
CA ALA A 47 3.71 8.93 -3.61
C ALA A 47 4.69 9.67 -4.52
N ALA A 48 4.27 10.82 -5.03
CA ALA A 48 5.18 11.83 -5.53
C ALA A 48 5.77 12.57 -4.33
N LYS A 49 7.10 12.67 -4.26
CA LYS A 49 7.73 13.58 -3.29
C LYS A 49 7.30 15.02 -3.61
N LYS A 50 7.01 15.77 -2.56
CA LYS A 50 6.89 17.23 -2.65
C LYS A 50 8.25 17.87 -2.93
#